data_AF-A0AAW7K6P6-F1
#
_entry.id   AF-A0AAW7K6P6-F1
#
_cell.length_a   1.000
_cell.length_b   1.000
_cell.length_c   1.000
_cell.angle_alpha   90.00
_cell.angle_beta   90.00
_cell.angle_gamma   90.00
#
_symmetry.space_group_name_H-M   'P 1'
#
loop_
_entity.id
_entity.type
_entity.pdbx_description
1 polymer ?
#
loop_
_entity_poly.entity_id
_entity_poly.type
_entity_poly.pdbx_seq_one_letter_code
_entity_poly.pdbx_strand_id
1 'polypeptide(L)' 'MTDKTEFARVVPAMIQDKASDWLLGKLDEELDALRDLGASGVDITEILPGSIRGAKFRAELIRETFIAQYSDEK' A
#
# COMPACT_ATOMS: atom_id res chain seq x y z
N MET A 1 4.92 25.99 -7.01
CA MET A 1 5.22 24.75 -7.78
C MET A 1 5.14 23.61 -6.79
N THR A 2 4.15 22.74 -6.96
CA THR A 2 3.83 21.65 -6.03
C THR A 2 4.98 20.64 -6.03
N ASP A 3 5.57 20.36 -4.86
CA ASP A 3 6.55 19.29 -4.70
C ASP A 3 5.88 17.97 -5.07
N LYS A 4 6.14 17.50 -6.29
CA LYS A 4 5.75 16.16 -6.71
C LYS A 4 6.70 15.18 -6.03
N THR A 5 6.14 14.17 -5.36
CA THR A 5 6.94 13.10 -4.77
C THR A 5 7.82 12.45 -5.85
N GLU A 6 8.99 11.94 -5.45
CA GLU A 6 9.91 11.27 -6.38
C GLU A 6 9.24 10.16 -7.18
N PHE A 7 8.36 9.39 -6.53
CA PHE A 7 7.54 8.37 -7.17
C PHE A 7 6.70 8.95 -8.32
N ALA A 8 5.99 10.07 -8.07
CA ALA A 8 5.17 10.73 -9.09
C ALA A 8 5.98 11.31 -10.26
N ARG A 9 7.27 11.58 -10.04
CA ARG A 9 8.20 12.13 -11.04
C ARG A 9 8.84 11.03 -11.90
N VAL A 10 9.18 9.90 -11.29
CA VAL A 10 9.99 8.84 -11.91
C VAL A 10 9.12 7.74 -12.51
N VAL A 11 8.07 7.32 -11.80
CA VAL A 11 7.27 6.15 -12.17
C VAL A 11 6.19 6.57 -13.19
N PRO A 12 5.93 5.80 -14.27
CA PRO A 12 4.86 6.13 -15.21
C PRO A 12 3.48 6.15 -14.54
N ALA A 13 2.63 7.12 -14.90
CA ALA A 13 1.30 7.31 -14.28
C ALA A 13 0.44 6.03 -14.25
N MET A 14 0.42 5.29 -15.37
CA MET A 14 -0.32 4.01 -15.44
C MET A 14 0.14 2.97 -14.40
N ILE A 15 1.42 2.97 -14.05
CA ILE A 15 1.96 2.07 -13.02
C ILE A 15 1.61 2.59 -11.63
N GLN A 16 1.66 3.91 -11.41
CA GLN A 16 1.21 4.53 -10.16
C GLN A 16 -0.26 4.17 -9.86
N ASP A 17 -1.13 4.30 -10.88
CA ASP A 17 -2.56 3.99 -10.76
C ASP A 17 -2.77 2.52 -10.42
N LYS A 18 -2.18 1.60 -11.20
CA LYS A 18 -2.29 0.15 -10.94
C LYS A 18 -1.75 -0.28 -9.58
N ALA A 19 -0.62 0.31 -9.15
CA ALA A 19 -0.05 0.03 -7.84
C ALA A 19 -0.98 0.51 -6.71
N SER A 20 -1.61 1.67 -6.90
CA SER A 20 -2.56 2.23 -5.93
C SER A 20 -3.82 1.39 -5.84
N ASP A 21 -4.41 1.00 -6.98
CA ASP A 21 -5.58 0.11 -7.04
C ASP A 21 -5.28 -1.24 -6.36
N TRP A 22 -4.11 -1.82 -6.61
CA TRP A 22 -3.71 -3.08 -5.99
C TRP A 22 -3.54 -2.95 -4.47
N LEU A 23 -2.91 -1.87 -3.99
CA LEU A 23 -2.74 -1.61 -2.56
C LEU A 23 -4.09 -1.42 -1.85
N LEU A 24 -5.02 -0.70 -2.48
CA LEU A 24 -6.37 -0.53 -1.96
C LEU A 24 -7.12 -1.86 -1.91
N GLY A 25 -7.06 -2.67 -2.97
CA GLY A 25 -7.68 -4.00 -2.96
C GLY A 25 -7.12 -4.91 -1.86
N LYS A 26 -5.81 -4.84 -1.57
CA LYS A 26 -5.22 -5.59 -0.45
C LYS A 26 -5.64 -5.07 0.92
N LEU A 27 -5.87 -3.77 1.05
CA LEU A 27 -6.41 -3.20 2.28
C LEU A 27 -7.86 -3.65 2.50
N ASP A 28 -8.67 -3.68 1.45
CA ASP A 28 -10.06 -4.16 1.52
C ASP A 28 -10.11 -5.63 1.96
N GLU A 29 -9.28 -6.50 1.37
CA GLU A 29 -9.16 -7.92 1.78
C GLU A 29 -8.81 -8.06 3.27
N GLU A 30 -7.86 -7.25 3.77
CA GLU A 30 -7.47 -7.28 5.19
C GLU A 30 -8.58 -6.75 6.11
N LEU A 31 -9.29 -5.71 5.71
CA LEU A 31 -10.42 -5.15 6.48
C LEU A 31 -11.57 -6.14 6.56
N ASP A 32 -11.89 -6.85 5.48
CA ASP A 32 -12.89 -7.91 5.49
C ASP A 32 -12.49 -9.06 6.43
N ALA A 33 -11.23 -9.49 6.39
CA ALA A 33 -10.73 -10.51 7.31
C ALA A 33 -10.80 -10.07 8.79
N LEU A 34 -10.46 -8.81 9.08
CA LEU A 34 -10.59 -8.25 10.43
C LEU A 34 -12.05 -8.16 10.86
N ARG A 35 -12.97 -7.81 9.95
CA ARG A 35 -14.40 -7.78 10.25
C ARG A 35 -14.91 -9.17 10.63
N ASP A 36 -14.52 -10.20 9.88
CA ASP A 36 -14.95 -11.57 10.14
C ASP A 36 -14.37 -12.10 11.47
N LEU A 37 -13.11 -11.75 11.80
CA LEU A 37 -12.51 -12.03 13.11
C LEU A 37 -13.28 -11.35 14.25
N GLY A 38 -13.61 -10.06 14.10
CA GLY A 38 -14.42 -9.33 15.08
C GLY A 38 -15.80 -9.96 15.28
N ALA A 39 -16.46 -10.40 14.19
CA ALA A 39 -17.75 -11.08 14.25
C ALA A 39 -17.67 -12.45 14.97
N SER A 40 -16.52 -13.11 14.95
CA SER A 40 -16.26 -14.35 15.70
C SER A 40 -15.93 -14.13 17.19
N GLY A 41 -15.94 -12.88 17.67
CA GLY A 41 -15.70 -12.51 19.07
C GLY A 41 -14.24 -12.27 19.43
N VAL A 42 -13.33 -12.22 18.44
CA VAL A 42 -11.93 -11.85 18.65
C VAL A 42 -11.82 -10.33 18.87
N ASP A 43 -11.08 -9.90 19.89
CA ASP A 43 -10.72 -8.49 20.04
C ASP A 43 -9.68 -8.09 18.98
N ILE A 44 -10.14 -7.39 17.95
CA ILE A 44 -9.29 -6.97 16.84
C ILE A 44 -8.44 -5.73 17.16
N THR A 45 -8.64 -5.08 18.31
CA THR A 45 -7.91 -3.85 18.66
C THR A 45 -6.41 -4.10 18.84
N GLU A 46 -6.00 -5.31 19.22
CA GLU A 46 -4.61 -5.72 19.30
C GLU A 46 -3.99 -6.05 17.93
N ILE A 47 -4.82 -6.42 16.95
CA ILE A 47 -4.40 -6.87 15.60
C ILE A 47 -4.32 -5.69 14.62
N LEU A 48 -5.25 -4.75 14.73
CA LEU A 48 -5.39 -3.60 13.83
C LEU A 48 -4.08 -2.79 13.66
N PRO A 49 -3.31 -2.48 14.73
CA PRO A 49 -2.03 -1.76 14.58
C PRO A 49 -1.00 -2.53 13.75
N GLY A 50 -0.97 -3.86 13.87
CA GLY A 50 -0.09 -4.71 13.06
C GLY A 50 -0.46 -4.67 11.58
N SER A 51 -1.76 -4.74 11.29
CA SER A 51 -2.29 -4.67 9.92
C SER A 51 -1.97 -3.33 9.24
N ILE A 52 -2.18 -2.21 9.94
CA ILE A 52 -1.83 -0.86 9.43
C ILE A 52 -0.32 -0.76 9.14
N ARG A 53 0.53 -1.28 10.04
CA ARG A 53 1.99 -1.31 9.81
C ARG A 53 2.35 -2.15 8.59
N GLY A 54 1.71 -3.31 8.41
CA GLY A 54 1.89 -4.16 7.24
C GLY A 54 1.51 -3.47 5.94
N ALA A 55 0.34 -2.82 5.90
CA ALA A 55 -0.11 -2.05 4.75
C ALA A 55 0.86 -0.91 4.38
N LYS A 56 1.34 -0.17 5.39
CA LYS A 56 2.36 0.87 5.20
C LYS A 56 3.65 0.32 4.63
N PHE A 57 4.17 -0.77 5.19
CA PHE A 57 5.39 -1.42 4.72
C PHE A 57 5.27 -1.87 3.26
N ARG A 58 4.13 -2.47 2.86
CA ARG A 58 3.89 -2.84 1.46
C ARG A 58 3.91 -1.64 0.52
N ALA A 59 3.29 -0.53 0.93
CA ALA A 59 3.29 0.69 0.13
C ALA A 59 4.69 1.27 -0.04
N GLU A 60 5.50 1.27 1.02
CA GLU A 60 6.90 1.71 0.98
C GLU A 60 7.75 0.83 0.05
N LEU A 61 7.64 -0.49 0.18
CA LEU A 61 8.39 -1.45 -0.65
C LEU A 61 8.06 -1.29 -2.15
N ILE A 62 6.77 -1.15 -2.48
CA ILE A 62 6.33 -0.93 -3.88
C ILE A 62 6.88 0.39 -4.41
N ARG A 63 6.78 1.46 -3.60
CA ARG A 63 7.30 2.77 -3.96
C ARG A 63 8.79 2.70 -4.29
N GLU A 64 9.58 2.10 -3.41
CA GLU A 64 11.04 1.99 -3.57
C GLU A 64 11.41 1.12 -4.77
N THR A 65 10.72 -0.01 -4.95
CA THR A 65 10.96 -0.93 -6.07
C THR A 65 10.74 -0.24 -7.41
N PHE A 66 9.62 0.46 -7.60
CA PHE A 66 9.35 1.13 -8.86
C PHE A 66 10.23 2.37 -9.06
N ILE A 67 10.58 3.11 -8.00
CA ILE A 67 11.56 4.20 -8.14
C ILE A 67 12.89 3.63 -8.63
N ALA A 68 13.40 2.55 -8.03
CA ALA A 68 14.66 1.94 -8.46
C ALA A 68 14.59 1.49 -9.93
N GLN A 69 13.53 0.76 -10.29
CA GLN A 69 13.36 0.24 -11.66
C GLN A 69 13.31 1.35 -12.72
N TYR A 70 12.59 2.44 -12.47
CA TYR A 70 12.38 3.51 -13.46
C TYR A 70 13.40 4.66 -13.34
N SER A 71 14.21 4.72 -12.28
CA SER A 71 15.29 5.70 -12.16
C SER A 71 16.50 5.34 -13.01
N ASP A 72 16.77 4.04 -13.18
CA ASP A 72 17.90 3.52 -13.97
C ASP A 72 17.61 3.47 -15.48
N GLU A 73 16.34 3.65 -15.90
CA GLU A 73 15.95 3.73 -17.32
C GLU A 73 16.27 5.09 -17.98
N LYS A 74 17.10 5.95 -17.36
CA LYS A 74 17.50 7.26 -17.87
C LYS A 74 18.94 7.34 -18.37
#